data_AF-A0A077HK67-F1
#
_entry.id   AF-A0A077HK67-F1
#
_cell.length_a   1.000
_cell.length_b   1.000
_cell.length_c   1.000
_cell.angle_alpha   90.00
_cell.angle_beta   90.00
_cell.angle_gamma   90.00
#
_symmetry.space_group_name_H-M   'P 1'
#
loop_
_entity.id
_entity.type
_entity.pdbx_description
1 polymer ?
#
loop_
_entity_poly.entity_id
_entity_poly.type
_entity_poly.pdbx_seq_one_letter_code
_entity_poly.pdbx_strand_id
1 'polypeptide(L)'
;MEIGDFDPYTLGDNIFDPCTEISPEEFAAAGFDNVEPLPEEYAGLAKGLSVCDVIKNEGVPSEGFSNNNANRGLIQSETVLLDRYRSERVPEIFVFGPESGVSTSCYAQLDTKRGGIVSQVAGWDGYDNQDRTCGVAVRNLESLYLTHSK
;
A
#
# COMPACT_ATOMS: atom_id res chain seq x y z
N MET A 1 -9.65 3.47 11.78
CA MET A 1 -9.35 4.00 10.43
C MET A 1 -10.64 4.51 9.81
N GLU A 2 -10.68 5.75 9.28
CA GLU A 2 -11.87 6.29 8.62
C GLU A 2 -11.69 6.33 7.10
N ILE A 3 -12.38 5.47 6.36
CA ILE A 3 -12.40 5.47 4.88
C ILE A 3 -13.15 6.70 4.37
N GLY A 4 -12.70 7.25 3.23
CA GLY A 4 -13.45 8.25 2.47
C GLY A 4 -12.62 8.93 1.39
N ASP A 5 -13.30 9.68 0.52
CA ASP A 5 -12.65 10.56 -0.46
C ASP A 5 -11.86 11.65 0.28
N PHE A 6 -10.57 11.74 0.00
CA PHE A 6 -9.72 12.82 0.49
C PHE A 6 -9.34 13.80 -0.61
N ASP A 7 -9.17 15.06 -0.23
CA ASP A 7 -8.66 16.11 -1.12
C ASP A 7 -7.13 16.24 -0.94
N PRO A 8 -6.32 15.82 -1.92
CA PRO A 8 -4.86 15.82 -1.86
C PRO A 8 -4.29 17.23 -1.69
N TYR A 9 -5.03 18.29 -2.03
CA TYR A 9 -4.59 19.68 -1.95
C TYR A 9 -4.82 20.34 -0.58
N THR A 10 -5.51 19.65 0.35
CA THR A 10 -5.87 20.21 1.67
C THR A 10 -5.27 19.47 2.87
N LEU A 11 -4.62 18.32 2.62
CA LEU A 11 -4.11 17.41 3.66
C LEU A 11 -3.00 17.98 4.54
N GLY A 12 -2.22 18.95 4.03
CA GLY A 12 -1.11 19.55 4.77
C GLY A 12 -0.15 18.48 5.33
N ASP A 13 0.30 18.66 6.58
CA ASP A 13 1.23 17.75 7.27
C ASP A 13 0.54 16.58 8.02
N ASN A 14 -0.80 16.44 7.94
CA ASN A 14 -1.56 15.46 8.73
C ASN A 14 -1.92 14.18 7.95
N ILE A 15 -0.96 13.70 7.16
CA ILE A 15 -1.12 12.46 6.39
C ILE A 15 -1.04 11.26 7.36
N PHE A 16 -1.88 10.26 7.12
CA PHE A 16 -1.88 9.00 7.86
C PHE A 16 -0.53 8.29 7.72
N ASP A 17 0.03 7.83 8.83
CA ASP A 17 1.29 7.05 8.86
C ASP A 17 0.99 5.59 9.27
N PRO A 18 0.99 4.61 8.34
CA PRO A 18 0.74 3.21 8.67
C PRO A 18 1.79 2.61 9.60
N CYS A 19 3.00 3.15 9.68
CA CYS A 19 4.09 2.59 10.46
C CYS A 19 3.94 2.90 11.95
N THR A 20 3.28 4.01 12.28
CA THR A 20 3.14 4.50 13.66
C THR A 20 1.70 4.52 14.15
N GLU A 21 0.72 4.66 13.26
CA GLU A 21 -0.71 4.69 13.61
C GLU A 21 -1.37 3.31 13.65
N ILE A 22 -0.73 2.26 13.11
CA ILE A 22 -1.17 0.87 13.22
C ILE A 22 -0.24 0.17 14.19
N SER A 23 -0.80 -0.40 15.27
CA SER A 23 0.02 -1.06 16.28
C SER A 23 0.61 -2.39 15.78
N PRO A 24 1.70 -2.89 16.39
CA PRO A 24 2.21 -4.23 16.06
C PRO A 24 1.18 -5.35 16.29
N GLU A 25 0.34 -5.23 17.32
CA GLU A 25 -0.75 -6.18 17.59
C GLU A 25 -1.82 -6.15 16.49
N GLU A 26 -2.10 -4.96 15.98
CA GLU A 26 -3.01 -4.72 14.87
C GLU A 26 -2.50 -5.34 13.57
N PHE A 27 -1.21 -5.16 13.26
CA PHE A 27 -0.55 -5.85 12.14
C PHE A 27 -0.52 -7.37 12.31
N ALA A 28 -0.18 -7.85 13.50
CA ALA A 28 -0.15 -9.29 13.81
C ALA A 28 -1.54 -9.93 13.67
N ALA A 29 -2.61 -9.23 14.07
CA ALA A 29 -3.98 -9.69 13.87
C ALA A 29 -4.37 -9.81 12.37
N ALA A 30 -3.77 -8.99 11.51
CA ALA A 30 -3.87 -9.09 10.06
C ALA A 30 -2.85 -10.09 9.44
N GLY A 31 -2.07 -10.77 10.28
CA GLY A 31 -1.09 -11.78 9.91
C GLY A 31 0.21 -11.22 9.35
N PHE A 32 0.61 -10.01 9.76
CA PHE A 32 1.91 -9.41 9.47
C PHE A 32 2.75 -9.42 10.75
N ASP A 33 3.73 -10.31 10.80
CA ASP A 33 4.72 -10.33 11.86
C ASP A 33 5.96 -9.54 11.41
N ASN A 34 6.66 -8.89 12.34
CA ASN A 34 7.88 -8.11 12.08
C ASN A 34 7.69 -6.93 11.12
N VAL A 35 6.76 -6.02 11.46
CA VAL A 35 6.62 -4.74 10.75
C VAL A 35 7.71 -3.79 11.24
N GLU A 36 8.59 -3.37 10.34
CA GLU A 36 9.71 -2.49 10.67
C GLU A 36 9.60 -1.18 9.87
N PRO A 37 9.64 0.00 10.52
CA PRO A 37 9.72 1.26 9.80
C PRO A 37 11.05 1.36 9.05
N LEU A 38 11.09 2.15 7.97
CA LEU A 38 12.36 2.46 7.31
C LEU A 38 13.41 2.97 8.32
N PRO A 39 14.68 2.54 8.20
CA PRO A 39 15.75 3.03 9.07
C PRO A 39 15.83 4.56 9.08
N GLU A 40 16.11 5.15 10.25
CA GLU A 40 16.11 6.61 10.46
C GLU A 40 17.07 7.36 9.49
N GLU A 41 18.14 6.69 9.06
CA GLU A 41 19.08 7.20 8.05
C GLU A 41 18.42 7.47 6.67
N TYR A 42 17.31 6.82 6.35
CA TYR A 42 16.51 7.02 5.14
C TYR A 42 15.26 7.88 5.38
N ALA A 43 14.88 8.15 6.63
CA ALA A 43 13.70 8.97 6.95
C ALA A 43 13.80 10.39 6.36
N GLY A 44 15.01 10.93 6.22
CA GLY A 44 15.26 12.24 5.61
C GLY A 44 15.01 12.29 4.09
N LEU A 45 14.99 11.15 3.40
CA LEU A 45 14.70 11.05 1.96
C LEU A 45 13.19 11.02 1.67
N ALA A 46 12.38 10.84 2.71
CA ALA A 46 10.97 10.51 2.63
C ALA A 46 10.10 11.56 3.34
N LYS A 47 10.35 12.86 3.13
CA LYS A 47 9.53 13.92 3.75
C LYS A 47 8.07 13.77 3.31
N GLY A 48 7.21 13.33 4.23
CA GLY A 48 5.79 13.04 3.99
C GLY A 48 5.50 11.63 3.46
N LEU A 49 6.53 10.80 3.24
CA LEU A 49 6.41 9.39 2.89
C LEU A 49 6.81 8.53 4.10
N SER A 50 5.87 7.80 4.65
CA SER A 50 6.07 6.77 5.66
C SER A 50 5.96 5.41 4.99
N VAL A 51 6.95 4.55 5.22
CA VAL A 51 7.00 3.17 4.72
C VAL A 51 7.42 2.25 5.85
N CYS A 52 6.72 1.13 6.01
CA CYS A 52 7.14 0.02 6.84
C CYS A 52 7.20 -1.24 6.01
N ASP A 53 8.31 -1.95 6.14
CA ASP A 53 8.50 -3.23 5.47
C ASP A 53 7.85 -4.33 6.32
N VAL A 54 7.31 -5.34 5.62
CA VAL A 54 6.74 -6.53 6.24
C VAL A 54 7.33 -7.77 5.59
N ILE A 55 7.33 -8.89 6.30
CA ILE A 55 7.80 -10.16 5.75
C ILE A 55 6.72 -11.22 6.01
N LYS A 56 5.93 -11.52 4.98
CA LYS A 56 4.80 -12.47 5.08
C LYS A 56 4.77 -13.46 3.92
N ASN A 57 5.00 -12.98 2.70
CA ASN A 57 4.81 -13.76 1.48
C ASN A 57 6.15 -14.32 1.00
N GLU A 58 6.34 -15.64 1.10
CA GLU A 58 7.58 -16.30 0.66
C GLU A 58 7.85 -16.05 -0.83
N GLY A 59 9.12 -15.75 -1.14
CA GLY A 59 9.56 -15.47 -2.51
C GLY A 59 9.06 -14.13 -3.07
N VAL A 60 8.59 -13.22 -2.21
CA VAL A 60 8.43 -11.80 -2.53
C VAL A 60 9.69 -11.06 -2.06
N PRO A 61 10.43 -10.40 -2.96
CA PRO A 61 11.66 -9.70 -2.61
C PRO A 61 11.50 -8.55 -1.61
N SER A 62 10.41 -7.79 -1.73
CA SER A 62 10.09 -6.68 -0.83
C SER A 62 8.58 -6.44 -0.85
N GLU A 63 8.02 -6.30 0.33
CA GLU A 63 6.63 -5.90 0.53
C GLU A 63 6.53 -5.01 1.76
N GLY A 64 5.53 -4.14 1.77
CA GLY A 64 5.34 -3.21 2.87
C GLY A 64 4.04 -2.44 2.79
N PHE A 65 3.86 -1.57 3.76
CA PHE A 65 2.80 -0.57 3.75
C PHE A 65 3.39 0.82 3.71
N SER A 66 2.73 1.70 2.97
CA SER A 66 3.12 3.09 2.88
C SER A 66 1.92 4.02 2.85
N ASN A 67 2.16 5.29 3.14
CA ASN A 67 1.16 6.32 2.95
C ASN A 67 1.24 6.88 1.52
N ASN A 68 0.16 7.50 1.08
CA ASN A 68 0.14 8.26 -0.16
C ASN A 68 -0.73 9.51 -0.01
N ASN A 69 -0.25 10.63 -0.54
CA ASN A 69 -0.99 11.88 -0.57
C ASN A 69 -1.76 12.09 -1.88
N ALA A 70 -1.69 11.15 -2.84
CA ALA A 70 -2.46 11.16 -4.07
C ALA A 70 -3.67 10.23 -3.95
N ASN A 71 -4.87 10.77 -4.17
CA ASN A 71 -6.09 9.97 -4.23
C ASN A 71 -6.21 9.23 -5.57
N ARG A 72 -7.22 8.38 -5.71
CA ARG A 72 -7.47 7.63 -6.96
C ARG A 72 -7.48 8.52 -8.20
N GLY A 73 -8.12 9.69 -8.15
CA GLY A 73 -8.24 10.60 -9.28
C GLY A 73 -6.89 11.17 -9.72
N LEU A 74 -6.06 11.58 -8.76
CA LEU A 74 -4.71 12.08 -9.04
C LEU A 74 -3.80 10.96 -9.58
N ILE A 75 -3.83 9.78 -8.95
CA ILE A 75 -3.09 8.59 -9.42
C ILE A 75 -3.47 8.26 -10.86
N GLN A 76 -4.77 8.22 -11.18
CA GLN A 76 -5.25 7.92 -12.53
C GLN A 76 -4.80 8.96 -13.57
N SER A 77 -4.52 10.20 -13.16
CA SER A 77 -4.02 11.24 -14.07
C SER A 77 -2.52 11.10 -14.37
N GLU A 78 -1.75 10.42 -13.51
CA GLU A 78 -0.30 10.27 -13.63
C GLU A 78 0.16 8.87 -14.03
N THR A 79 -0.65 7.84 -13.77
CA THR A 79 -0.31 6.44 -14.03
C THR A 79 -1.53 5.61 -14.43
N VAL A 80 -1.28 4.37 -14.86
CA VAL A 80 -2.31 3.43 -15.30
C VAL A 80 -2.89 2.70 -14.09
N LEU A 81 -4.23 2.76 -13.97
CA LEU A 81 -4.97 1.87 -13.07
C LEU A 81 -5.05 0.47 -13.69
N LEU A 82 -4.75 -0.54 -12.88
CA LEU A 82 -4.73 -1.94 -13.28
C LEU A 82 -6.04 -2.61 -12.85
N ASP A 83 -7.17 -2.19 -13.44
CA ASP A 83 -8.54 -2.57 -13.04
C ASP A 83 -8.83 -4.09 -13.06
N ARG A 84 -7.96 -4.88 -13.70
CA ARG A 84 -8.04 -6.35 -13.65
C ARG A 84 -7.80 -6.91 -12.25
N TYR A 85 -7.05 -6.18 -11.41
CA TYR A 85 -6.79 -6.54 -10.02
C TYR A 85 -7.72 -5.76 -9.11
N ARG A 86 -8.62 -6.47 -8.45
CA ARG A 86 -9.60 -5.90 -7.53
C ARG A 86 -9.86 -6.86 -6.39
N SER A 87 -10.20 -6.34 -5.21
CA SER A 87 -10.76 -7.14 -4.14
C SER A 87 -12.27 -7.24 -4.31
N GLU A 88 -12.84 -8.44 -4.11
CA GLU A 88 -14.29 -8.63 -4.03
C GLU A 88 -14.84 -8.28 -2.64
N ARG A 89 -13.96 -8.20 -1.63
CA ARG A 89 -14.32 -7.98 -0.22
C ARG A 89 -14.15 -6.52 0.19
N VAL A 90 -13.28 -5.79 -0.49
CA VAL A 90 -13.02 -4.35 -0.30
C VAL A 90 -12.99 -3.67 -1.67
N PRO A 91 -14.16 -3.44 -2.30
CA PRO A 91 -14.24 -2.88 -3.66
C PRO A 91 -13.60 -1.49 -3.84
N GLU A 92 -13.39 -0.78 -2.73
CA GLU A 92 -12.73 0.52 -2.68
C GLU A 92 -11.22 0.44 -2.94
N ILE A 93 -10.61 -0.75 -2.82
CA ILE A 93 -9.21 -0.95 -3.18
C ILE A 93 -9.05 -0.78 -4.69
N PHE A 94 -8.08 0.05 -5.08
CA PHE A 94 -7.63 0.17 -6.46
C PHE A 94 -6.16 -0.17 -6.59
N VAL A 95 -5.76 -0.57 -7.79
CA VAL A 95 -4.42 -1.06 -8.06
C VAL A 95 -3.79 -0.22 -9.16
N PHE A 96 -2.53 0.14 -8.98
CA PHE A 96 -1.74 0.88 -9.96
C PHE A 96 -0.30 0.37 -9.95
N GLY A 97 0.44 0.72 -10.99
CA GLY A 97 1.81 0.29 -11.15
C GLY A 97 2.35 0.59 -12.54
N PRO A 98 3.61 0.21 -12.82
CA PRO A 98 4.19 0.29 -14.14
C PRO A 98 3.36 -0.48 -15.18
N GLU A 99 3.42 -0.03 -16.43
CA GLU A 99 2.83 -0.77 -17.54
C GLU A 99 3.37 -2.21 -17.58
N SER A 100 2.51 -3.15 -17.99
CA SER A 100 2.85 -4.56 -18.00
C SER A 100 4.10 -4.83 -18.86
N GLY A 101 5.12 -5.44 -18.26
CA GLY A 101 6.39 -5.74 -18.91
C GLY A 101 7.51 -4.72 -18.69
N VAL A 102 7.24 -3.58 -18.02
CA VAL A 102 8.27 -2.59 -17.64
C VAL A 102 8.88 -2.90 -16.27
N SER A 103 8.03 -3.26 -15.30
CA SER A 103 8.45 -3.72 -13.98
C SER A 103 7.35 -4.59 -13.40
N THR A 104 7.73 -5.46 -12.48
CA THR A 104 6.80 -6.34 -11.77
C THR A 104 6.23 -5.74 -10.49
N SER A 105 6.64 -4.54 -10.09
CA SER A 105 6.13 -3.88 -8.88
C SER A 105 4.64 -3.57 -8.99
N CYS A 106 3.93 -3.62 -7.86
CA CYS A 106 2.52 -3.31 -7.81
C CYS A 106 2.11 -2.65 -6.50
N TYR A 107 1.14 -1.74 -6.59
CA TYR A 107 0.64 -0.93 -5.49
C TYR A 107 -0.87 -1.08 -5.43
N ALA A 108 -1.38 -1.60 -4.32
CA ALA A 108 -2.81 -1.57 -4.01
C ALA A 108 -3.05 -0.47 -2.99
N GLN A 109 -4.04 0.40 -3.22
CA GLN A 109 -4.33 1.53 -2.34
C GLN A 109 -5.80 1.57 -1.94
N LEU A 110 -6.02 1.98 -0.70
CA LEU A 110 -7.32 2.32 -0.14
C LEU A 110 -7.26 3.76 0.38
N ASP A 111 -8.13 4.62 -0.15
CA ASP A 111 -8.20 6.02 0.23
C ASP A 111 -8.90 6.18 1.60
N THR A 112 -8.29 6.96 2.49
CA THR A 112 -8.84 7.35 3.80
C THR A 112 -9.00 8.85 3.85
N LYS A 113 -9.76 9.37 4.84
CA LYS A 113 -9.87 10.82 5.05
C LYS A 113 -8.52 11.54 5.29
N ARG A 114 -7.49 10.78 5.69
CA ARG A 114 -6.14 11.30 6.00
C ARG A 114 -5.08 10.85 4.98
N GLY A 115 -5.47 10.44 3.78
CA GLY A 115 -4.56 9.96 2.72
C GLY A 115 -4.76 8.48 2.39
N GLY A 116 -3.98 7.95 1.46
CA GLY A 116 -4.04 6.55 1.05
C GLY A 116 -3.21 5.63 1.93
N ILE A 117 -3.75 4.45 2.28
CA ILE A 117 -2.93 3.32 2.73
C ILE A 117 -2.61 2.48 1.51
N VAL A 118 -1.31 2.30 1.27
CA VAL A 118 -0.79 1.55 0.13
C VAL A 118 -0.16 0.27 0.63
N SER A 119 -0.54 -0.88 0.08
CA SER A 119 0.29 -2.07 0.11
C SER A 119 1.17 -2.08 -1.15
N GLN A 120 2.47 -2.04 -0.95
CA GLN A 120 3.47 -2.05 -2.01
C GLN A 120 4.16 -3.41 -2.04
N VAL A 121 4.33 -3.95 -3.25
CA VAL A 121 5.01 -5.24 -3.47
C VAL A 121 5.92 -5.09 -4.67
N ALA A 122 7.22 -5.31 -4.47
CA ALA A 122 8.20 -5.36 -5.54
C ALA A 122 8.48 -6.83 -5.91
N GLY A 123 8.60 -7.10 -7.21
CA GLY A 123 9.06 -8.38 -7.73
C GLY A 123 10.45 -8.28 -8.34
N TRP A 124 11.04 -9.42 -8.68
CA TRP A 124 12.27 -9.46 -9.49
C TRP A 124 11.93 -9.61 -10.97
N ASP A 125 12.45 -8.68 -11.78
CA ASP A 125 12.25 -8.73 -13.23
C ASP A 125 12.81 -10.02 -13.82
N GLY A 126 12.01 -10.69 -14.65
CA GLY A 126 12.36 -11.98 -15.26
C GLY A 126 12.06 -13.22 -14.40
N TYR A 127 11.72 -13.04 -13.12
CA TYR A 127 11.35 -14.14 -12.20
C TYR A 127 9.91 -14.04 -11.70
N ASP A 128 9.49 -12.84 -11.32
CA ASP A 128 8.11 -12.56 -10.93
C ASP A 128 7.28 -12.04 -12.11
N ASN A 129 5.97 -11.97 -11.90
CA ASN A 129 5.05 -11.35 -12.82
C ASN A 129 4.07 -10.45 -12.07
N GLN A 130 3.49 -9.49 -12.80
CA GLN A 130 2.57 -8.51 -12.25
C GLN A 130 1.31 -9.15 -11.64
N ASP A 131 0.89 -10.34 -12.12
CA ASP A 131 -0.25 -11.05 -11.53
C ASP A 131 0.02 -11.49 -10.09
N ARG A 132 1.24 -11.99 -9.83
CA ARG A 132 1.65 -12.39 -8.49
C ARG A 132 1.73 -11.18 -7.56
N THR A 133 2.48 -10.15 -7.94
CA THR A 133 2.74 -8.99 -7.07
C THR A 133 1.48 -8.19 -6.79
N CYS A 134 0.64 -7.92 -7.80
CA CYS A 134 -0.64 -7.24 -7.60
C CYS A 134 -1.62 -8.09 -6.77
N GLY A 135 -1.64 -9.41 -6.98
CA GLY A 135 -2.43 -10.31 -6.16
C GLY A 135 -2.01 -10.28 -4.69
N VAL A 136 -0.70 -10.22 -4.41
CA VAL A 136 -0.18 -10.07 -3.04
C VAL A 136 -0.57 -8.71 -2.46
N ALA A 137 -0.36 -7.61 -3.19
CA ALA A 137 -0.67 -6.27 -2.72
C ALA A 137 -2.15 -6.12 -2.32
N VAL A 138 -3.07 -6.63 -3.16
CA VAL A 138 -4.51 -6.63 -2.87
C VAL A 138 -4.83 -7.45 -1.63
N ARG A 139 -4.29 -8.68 -1.52
CA ARG A 139 -4.54 -9.55 -0.35
C ARG A 139 -3.99 -8.96 0.94
N ASN A 140 -2.83 -8.29 0.88
CA ASN A 140 -2.21 -7.68 2.03
C ASN A 140 -3.10 -6.56 2.58
N LEU A 141 -3.54 -5.66 1.70
CA LEU A 141 -4.40 -4.54 2.07
C LEU A 141 -5.80 -5.01 2.52
N GLU A 142 -6.36 -6.03 1.85
CA GLU A 142 -7.62 -6.65 2.27
C GLU A 142 -7.51 -7.25 3.69
N SER A 143 -6.43 -7.96 4.00
CA SER A 143 -6.20 -8.57 5.31
C SER A 143 -6.10 -7.51 6.41
N LEU A 144 -5.39 -6.41 6.12
CA LEU A 144 -5.28 -5.28 7.03
C LEU A 144 -6.66 -4.65 7.25
N TYR A 145 -7.34 -4.27 6.18
CA TYR A 145 -8.63 -3.60 6.24
C TYR A 145 -9.70 -4.37 7.04
N LEU A 146 -9.85 -5.66 6.76
CA LEU A 146 -10.89 -6.48 7.38
C LEU A 146 -10.65 -6.75 8.87
N THR A 147 -9.42 -6.59 9.31
CA THR A 147 -9.05 -6.67 10.74
C THR A 147 -9.49 -5.41 11.48
N HIS A 148 -9.39 -4.23 10.85
CA HIS A 148 -9.69 -2.93 11.46
C HIS A 148 -11.12 -2.42 11.24
N SER A 149 -11.91 -3.06 10.38
CA SER A 149 -13.27 -2.62 10.02
C SER A 149 -14.37 -3.26 10.85
N LYS A 150 -14.07 -3.69 12.08
CA LYS A 150 -15.03 -4.26 13.03
C LYS A 150 -15.62 -3.20 13.96
#